data_AF-A0A2Z6MWL8-F1
#
_entry.id   AF-A0A2Z6MWL8-F1
#
_cell.length_a   1.000
_cell.length_b   1.000
_cell.length_c   1.000
_cell.angle_alpha   90.00
_cell.angle_beta   90.00
_cell.angle_gamma   90.00
#
_symmetry.space_group_name_H-M   'P 1'
#
loop_
_entity.id
_entity.type
_entity.pdbx_description
1 polymer ?
#
loop_
_entity_poly.entity_id
_entity_poly.type
_entity_poly.pdbx_seq_one_letter_code
_entity_poly.pdbx_strand_id
1 'polypeptide(L)'
;MKETIRYLAGIAGPSGFGSNSTAEQVTQHCSFLPSNLTALITGATSGIGAETARVLAKKGVRIVIGARDMKKAMKVREKIQEESPNAEVILLEIDLSSLASVKRFCSEFLALDLPLNILM
;
A
#
# COMPACT_ATOMS: atom_id res chain seq x y z
N MET A 1 31.92 1.41 -7.05
CA MET A 1 32.02 0.06 -7.65
C MET A 1 31.61 -1.05 -6.67
N LYS A 2 32.24 -1.18 -5.49
CA LYS A 2 31.88 -2.23 -4.50
C LYS A 2 30.42 -2.19 -4.03
N GLU A 3 29.90 -1.03 -3.63
CA GLU A 3 28.50 -0.92 -3.17
C GLU A 3 27.48 -1.22 -4.27
N THR A 4 27.74 -0.79 -5.51
CA THR A 4 26.90 -1.12 -6.67
C THR A 4 26.85 -2.63 -6.91
N ILE A 5 27.98 -3.33 -6.79
CA ILE A 5 28.03 -4.79 -6.92
C ILE A 5 27.24 -5.46 -5.80
N ARG A 6 27.35 -4.99 -4.56
CA ARG A 6 26.59 -5.54 -3.42
C ARG A 6 25.08 -5.35 -3.59
N TYR A 7 24.66 -4.17 -4.06
CA TYR A 7 23.28 -3.88 -4.38
C TYR A 7 22.77 -4.79 -5.50
N LEU A 8 23.50 -4.93 -6.61
CA LEU A 8 23.09 -5.79 -7.72
C LEU A 8 23.07 -7.28 -7.36
N ALA A 9 23.95 -7.71 -6.45
CA ALA A 9 23.98 -9.07 -5.93
C ALA A 9 22.90 -9.34 -4.86
N GLY A 10 22.10 -8.35 -4.47
CA GLY A 10 21.06 -8.51 -3.44
C GLY A 10 21.60 -8.82 -2.05
N ILE A 11 22.85 -8.44 -1.76
CA ILE A 11 23.46 -8.71 -0.46
C ILE A 11 22.77 -7.87 0.61
N ALA A 12 22.25 -8.54 1.65
CA ALA A 12 21.58 -7.88 2.76
C ALA A 12 22.51 -6.89 3.48
N GLY A 13 21.96 -5.72 3.82
CA GLY A 13 22.61 -4.71 4.65
C GLY A 13 22.42 -4.96 6.15
N PRO A 14 22.79 -3.99 7.01
CA PRO A 14 22.59 -4.08 8.46
C PRO A 14 21.14 -4.29 8.90
N SER A 15 20.16 -3.94 8.07
CA SER A 15 18.74 -4.20 8.31
C SER A 15 18.32 -5.67 8.13
N GLY A 16 19.19 -6.52 7.58
CA GLY A 16 18.86 -7.89 7.18
C GLY A 16 18.18 -8.01 5.82
N PHE A 17 17.91 -6.89 5.13
CA PHE A 17 17.27 -6.85 3.82
C PHE A 17 18.18 -6.27 2.73
N GLY A 18 17.93 -6.68 1.49
CA GLY A 18 18.66 -6.26 0.29
C GLY A 18 17.72 -5.92 -0.88
N SER A 19 18.29 -5.59 -2.04
CA SER A 19 17.51 -5.21 -3.24
C SER A 19 16.64 -6.34 -3.81
N ASN A 20 16.89 -7.59 -3.43
CA ASN A 20 16.11 -8.77 -3.81
C ASN A 20 15.08 -9.18 -2.75
N SER A 21 15.01 -8.48 -1.61
CA SER A 21 14.04 -8.78 -0.56
C SER A 21 12.64 -8.41 -1.02
N THR A 22 11.68 -9.32 -0.85
CA THR A 22 10.28 -9.06 -1.18
C THR A 22 9.58 -8.30 -0.06
N ALA A 23 8.50 -7.57 -0.39
CA ALA A 23 7.69 -6.90 0.61
C ALA A 23 7.10 -7.90 1.64
N GLU A 24 6.80 -9.13 1.22
CA GLU A 24 6.39 -10.20 2.14
C GLU A 24 7.51 -10.59 3.12
N GLN A 25 8.75 -10.79 2.63
CA GLN A 25 9.90 -11.10 3.50
C GLN A 25 10.12 -9.98 4.54
N VAL A 26 10.03 -8.72 4.12
CA VAL A 26 10.19 -7.57 5.02
C VAL A 26 9.12 -7.56 6.11
N THR A 27 7.91 -8.02 5.82
CA THR A 27 6.77 -8.00 6.77
C THR A 27 6.58 -9.31 7.54
N GLN A 28 7.41 -10.33 7.34
CA GLN A 28 7.29 -11.61 8.06
C GLN A 28 7.35 -11.43 9.58
N HIS A 29 8.21 -10.55 10.06
CA HIS A 29 8.40 -10.27 11.49
C HIS A 29 7.33 -9.33 12.08
N CYS A 30 6.48 -8.72 11.23
CA CYS A 30 5.33 -7.94 11.64
C CYS A 30 4.11 -8.86 11.83
N SER A 31 4.19 -9.82 12.76
CA SER A 31 3.16 -10.84 12.95
C SER A 31 1.92 -10.31 13.68
N PHE A 32 2.07 -9.25 14.48
CA PHE A 32 0.98 -8.61 15.23
C PHE A 32 0.97 -7.11 14.91
N LEU A 33 0.23 -6.74 13.87
CA LEU A 33 -0.18 -5.34 13.74
C LEU A 33 -1.39 -5.10 14.67
N PRO A 34 -1.48 -3.91 15.29
CA PRO A 34 -2.70 -3.50 15.98
C PRO A 34 -3.94 -3.74 15.10
N SER A 35 -5.03 -4.18 15.72
CA SER A 35 -6.31 -4.29 15.03
C SER A 35 -6.78 -2.91 14.53
N ASN A 36 -7.50 -2.89 13.41
CA ASN A 36 -8.16 -1.69 12.85
C ASN A 36 -7.23 -0.59 12.32
N LEU A 37 -5.97 -0.91 11.98
CA LEU A 37 -5.13 0.04 11.25
C LEU A 37 -5.70 0.29 9.85
N THR A 38 -5.64 1.54 9.43
CA THR A 38 -6.03 1.98 8.08
C THR A 38 -4.86 2.68 7.40
N ALA A 39 -4.53 2.23 6.20
CA ALA A 39 -3.50 2.79 5.34
C ALA A 39 -4.13 3.44 4.11
N LEU A 40 -3.91 4.74 3.93
CA LEU A 40 -4.20 5.44 2.70
C LEU A 40 -2.96 5.40 1.81
N ILE A 41 -3.07 4.76 0.65
CA ILE A 41 -1.98 4.63 -0.31
C ILE A 41 -2.39 5.31 -1.60
N THR A 42 -1.71 6.41 -1.91
CA THR A 42 -1.87 7.11 -3.19
C THR A 42 -1.07 6.39 -4.28
N GLY A 43 -1.59 6.38 -5.51
CA GLY A 43 -0.87 5.77 -6.64
C GLY A 43 -0.76 4.24 -6.58
N ALA A 44 -1.54 3.56 -5.72
CA ALA A 44 -1.57 2.09 -5.60
C ALA A 44 -2.29 1.36 -6.74
N THR A 45 -2.10 1.82 -7.99
CA THR A 45 -2.68 1.21 -9.19
C THR A 45 -1.69 0.33 -9.96
N SER A 46 -0.40 0.39 -9.61
CA SER A 46 0.67 -0.46 -10.13
C SER A 46 1.92 -0.38 -9.25
N GLY A 47 2.94 -1.17 -9.60
CA GLY A 47 4.30 -1.06 -9.03
C GLY A 47 4.33 -1.17 -7.51
N ILE A 48 5.16 -0.32 -6.88
CA ILE A 48 5.42 -0.34 -5.44
C ILE A 48 4.12 -0.10 -4.64
N GLY A 49 3.28 0.87 -5.03
CA GLY A 49 2.06 1.16 -4.29
C GLY A 49 1.08 -0.02 -4.28
N ALA A 50 0.91 -0.70 -5.43
CA ALA A 50 0.05 -1.88 -5.51
C ALA A 50 0.59 -3.06 -4.67
N GLU A 51 1.90 -3.28 -4.68
CA GLU A 51 2.55 -4.32 -3.89
C GLU A 51 2.45 -4.03 -2.38
N THR A 52 2.66 -2.77 -1.99
CA THR A 52 2.49 -2.35 -0.59
C THR A 52 1.06 -2.54 -0.12
N ALA A 53 0.06 -2.16 -0.93
CA ALA A 53 -1.35 -2.39 -0.63
C ALA A 53 -1.65 -3.88 -0.43
N ARG A 54 -1.13 -4.74 -1.32
CA ARG A 54 -1.31 -6.20 -1.25
C ARG A 54 -0.73 -6.80 0.04
N VAL A 55 0.50 -6.44 0.38
CA VAL A 55 1.17 -7.00 1.56
C VAL A 55 0.59 -6.46 2.86
N LEU A 56 0.22 -5.18 2.94
CA LEU A 56 -0.45 -4.64 4.12
C LEU A 56 -1.85 -5.24 4.32
N ALA A 57 -2.61 -5.45 3.24
CA ALA A 57 -3.90 -6.15 3.28
C ALA A 57 -3.75 -7.59 3.81
N LYS A 58 -2.72 -8.34 3.36
CA LYS A 58 -2.38 -9.67 3.90
C LYS A 58 -2.09 -9.67 5.40
N LYS A 59 -1.67 -8.53 5.96
CA LYS A 59 -1.40 -8.35 7.39
C LYS A 59 -2.61 -7.82 8.16
N GLY A 60 -3.78 -7.74 7.53
CA GLY A 60 -5.04 -7.32 8.17
C GLY A 60 -5.22 -5.81 8.28
N VAL A 61 -4.41 -5.01 7.56
CA VAL A 61 -4.58 -3.56 7.51
C VAL A 61 -5.71 -3.23 6.52
N ARG A 62 -6.63 -2.35 6.91
CA ARG A 62 -7.62 -1.77 6.00
C ARG A 62 -6.90 -0.87 5.00
N ILE A 63 -7.15 -1.07 3.71
CA ILE A 63 -6.51 -0.29 2.66
C ILE A 63 -7.51 0.69 2.07
N VAL A 64 -7.11 1.96 1.96
CA VAL A 64 -7.76 2.96 1.13
C VAL A 64 -6.83 3.27 -0.05
N ILE A 65 -7.25 2.95 -1.26
CA ILE A 65 -6.50 3.27 -2.47
C ILE A 65 -7.01 4.60 -3.03
N GLY A 66 -6.14 5.61 -2.98
CA GLY A 66 -6.36 6.89 -3.67
C GLY A 66 -5.83 6.82 -5.10
N ALA A 67 -6.70 6.91 -6.10
CA ALA A 67 -6.30 6.79 -7.50
C ALA A 67 -7.03 7.75 -8.46
N ARG A 68 -6.35 8.13 -9.54
CA ARG A 68 -6.95 8.83 -10.69
C ARG A 68 -7.72 7.89 -11.61
N ASP A 69 -7.18 6.69 -11.83
CA ASP A 69 -7.76 5.68 -12.71
C ASP A 69 -8.43 4.60 -11.86
N MET A 70 -9.73 4.77 -11.64
CA MET A 70 -10.53 3.87 -10.81
C MET A 70 -10.66 2.46 -11.40
N LYS A 71 -10.54 2.30 -12.73
CA LYS A 71 -10.55 0.97 -13.35
C LYS A 71 -9.29 0.19 -13.00
N LYS A 72 -8.11 0.84 -12.99
CA LYS A 72 -6.88 0.18 -12.51
C LYS A 72 -6.92 -0.10 -11.01
N ALA A 73 -7.46 0.82 -10.21
CA ALA A 73 -7.62 0.62 -8.77
C ALA A 73 -8.52 -0.60 -8.46
N MET A 74 -9.61 -0.76 -9.21
CA MET A 74 -10.51 -1.92 -9.09
C MET A 74 -9.79 -3.25 -9.36
N LYS A 75 -8.95 -3.31 -10.40
CA LYS A 75 -8.14 -4.51 -10.70
C LYS A 75 -7.14 -4.83 -9.60
N VAL A 76 -6.57 -3.82 -8.94
CA VAL A 76 -5.67 -4.05 -7.79
C VAL A 76 -6.46 -4.59 -6.61
N ARG A 77 -7.63 -4.01 -6.29
CA ARG A 77 -8.53 -4.54 -5.25
C ARG A 77 -8.89 -6.00 -5.50
N GLU A 78 -9.30 -6.34 -6.72
CA GLU A 78 -9.67 -7.71 -7.09
C GLU A 78 -8.52 -8.69 -6.82
N LYS A 79 -7.30 -8.37 -7.28
CA LYS A 79 -6.10 -9.18 -7.00
C LYS A 79 -5.79 -9.33 -5.51
N ILE A 80 -5.93 -8.25 -4.75
CA ILE A 80 -5.75 -8.30 -3.29
C ILE A 80 -6.77 -9.26 -2.66
N GLN A 81 -8.03 -9.20 -3.10
CA GLN A 81 -9.11 -10.02 -2.58
C GLN A 81 -9.02 -11.49 -3.03
N GLU A 82 -8.43 -11.77 -4.20
CA GLU A 82 -8.09 -13.14 -4.62
C GLU A 82 -7.11 -13.80 -3.63
N GLU A 83 -6.10 -13.06 -3.16
CA GLU A 83 -5.12 -13.57 -2.19
C GLU A 83 -5.55 -13.44 -0.73
N SER A 84 -6.49 -12.54 -0.44
CA SER A 84 -6.97 -12.22 0.91
C SER A 84 -8.47 -11.88 0.86
N PRO A 85 -9.35 -12.89 0.83
CA PRO A 85 -10.79 -12.70 0.62
C PRO A 85 -11.48 -11.77 1.62
N ASN A 86 -10.95 -11.67 2.84
CA ASN A 86 -11.48 -10.82 3.91
C ASN A 86 -10.83 -9.42 3.96
N ALA A 87 -9.94 -9.09 3.01
CA ALA A 87 -9.28 -7.80 2.99
C ALA A 87 -10.28 -6.66 2.72
N GLU A 88 -10.29 -5.67 3.62
CA GLU A 88 -11.08 -4.46 3.45
C GLU A 88 -10.29 -3.46 2.60
N VAL A 89 -10.76 -3.24 1.37
CA VAL A 89 -10.13 -2.33 0.40
C VAL A 89 -11.15 -1.33 -0.13
N ILE A 90 -11.01 -0.09 0.27
CA ILE A 90 -11.83 1.05 -0.13
C ILE A 90 -11.12 1.78 -1.27
N LEU A 91 -11.87 2.18 -2.30
CA LEU A 91 -11.34 2.94 -3.42
C LEU A 91 -11.92 4.35 -3.39
N LEU A 92 -11.06 5.36 -3.45
CA LEU A 92 -11.45 6.76 -3.52
C LEU A 92 -10.72 7.45 -4.68
N GLU A 93 -11.44 8.29 -5.42
CA GLU A 93 -10.86 9.02 -6.54
C GLU A 93 -10.04 10.22 -6.03
N ILE A 94 -8.81 10.35 -6.52
CA ILE A 94 -7.98 11.51 -6.24
C ILE A 94 -7.02 11.80 -7.38
N ASP A 95 -7.03 13.04 -7.84
CA ASP A 95 -6.01 13.64 -8.68
C ASP A 95 -5.15 14.61 -7.86
N LEU A 96 -3.96 14.15 -7.50
CA LEU A 96 -2.98 14.93 -6.73
C LEU A 96 -2.48 16.19 -7.46
N SER A 97 -2.72 16.31 -8.77
CA SER A 97 -2.42 17.54 -9.52
C SER A 97 -3.46 18.64 -9.33
N SER A 98 -4.60 18.34 -8.68
CA SER A 98 -5.71 19.27 -8.48
C SER A 98 -6.09 19.40 -7.01
N LEU A 99 -5.82 20.57 -6.40
CA LEU A 99 -6.22 20.85 -5.01
C LEU A 99 -7.74 20.75 -4.79
N ALA A 100 -8.55 21.02 -5.81
CA ALA A 100 -10.00 20.82 -5.73
C ALA A 100 -10.35 19.33 -5.60
N SER A 101 -9.66 18.46 -6.34
CA SER A 101 -9.81 17.01 -6.20
C SER A 101 -9.33 16.53 -4.82
N VAL A 102 -8.18 17.00 -4.35
CA VAL A 102 -7.67 16.66 -3.01
C VAL A 102 -8.66 17.06 -1.92
N LYS A 103 -9.25 18.26 -1.98
CA LYS A 103 -10.27 18.70 -1.01
C LYS A 103 -11.50 17.81 -1.02
N ARG A 104 -12.01 17.43 -2.20
CA ARG A 104 -13.15 16.49 -2.30
C ARG A 104 -12.81 15.12 -1.71
N PHE A 105 -11.65 14.58 -2.08
CA PHE A 105 -11.14 13.34 -1.52
C PHE A 105 -11.04 13.40 0.02
N CYS A 106 -10.53 14.49 0.60
CA CYS A 106 -10.44 14.64 2.04
C CYS A 106 -11.82 14.61 2.70
N SER A 107 -12.82 15.29 2.11
CA SER A 107 -14.20 15.22 2.61
C SER A 107 -14.78 13.81 2.56
N GLU A 108 -14.54 13.08 1.47
CA GLU A 108 -14.98 11.68 1.31
C GLU A 108 -14.27 10.75 2.30
N PHE A 109 -12.96 10.89 2.47
CA PHE A 109 -12.19 10.09 3.43
C PHE A 109 -12.64 10.35 4.88
N LEU A 110 -12.84 11.62 5.26
CA LEU A 110 -13.32 11.98 6.59
C LEU A 110 -14.73 11.42 6.85
N ALA A 111 -15.58 11.35 5.83
CA ALA A 111 -16.92 10.78 5.95
C ALA A 111 -16.91 9.25 6.19
N LEU A 112 -15.79 8.55 5.95
CA LEU A 112 -15.65 7.14 6.30
C LEU A 112 -15.55 6.91 7.82
N ASP A 113 -15.24 7.95 8.60
CA ASP A 113 -15.02 7.88 10.06
C ASP A 113 -13.96 6.82 10.46
N LEU A 114 -12.88 6.77 9.67
CA LEU A 114 -11.76 5.86 9.87
C LEU A 114 -10.53 6.59 10.40
N PRO A 115 -9.70 5.94 11.25
CA PRO A 115 -8.40 6.50 11.60
C PRO A 115 -7.52 6.56 10.35
N LEU A 116 -6.62 7.54 10.27
CA LEU A 116 -5.52 7.51 9.30
C LEU A 116 -4.24 7.15 10.05
N ASN A 117 -3.78 5.91 9.92
CA ASN A 117 -2.58 5.43 10.62
C ASN A 117 -1.33 5.50 9.74
N ILE A 118 -1.49 5.25 8.43
CA ILE A 118 -0.40 5.21 7.46
C ILE A 118 -0.84 6.01 6.24
N LEU A 119 0.03 6.91 5.77
CA LEU A 119 -0.14 7.67 4.53
C LEU A 119 1.07 7.40 3.63
N MET A 120 0.82 6.99 2.39
CA MET A 120 1.84 6.70 1.38
C MET A 120 1.56 7.37 0.04
#